data_AF-C5ATM7-F1
#
_entry.id   AF-C5ATM7-F1
#
_cell.length_a   1.000
_cell.length_b   1.000
_cell.length_c   1.000
_cell.angle_alpha   90.00
_cell.angle_beta   90.00
_cell.angle_gamma   90.00
#
_symmetry.space_group_name_H-M   'P 1'
#
loop_
_entity.id
_entity.type
_entity.pdbx_description
1 polymer ?
#
loop_
_entity_poly.entity_id
_entity_poly.type
_entity_poly.pdbx_seq_one_letter_code
_entity_poly.pdbx_strand_id
1 'polypeptide(L)' 'MTDILDVGRVAALNDILRRSLSGGTLVLTAGIVALGRERQQVILDAIAAFDRFEPDNDPYGERDFGAVEAEGVSVFW' A
#
# COMPACT_ATOMS: atom_id res chain seq x y z
N MET A 1 -11.92 -13.63 24.64
CA MET A 1 -12.84 -13.19 23.60
C MET A 1 -11.94 -12.64 22.51
N THR A 2 -11.81 -13.36 21.39
CA THR A 2 -10.89 -13.02 20.31
C THR A 2 -11.11 -11.57 19.91
N ASP A 3 -10.09 -10.72 20.09
CA ASP A 3 -10.05 -9.38 19.51
C ASP A 3 -10.26 -9.55 18.00
N ILE A 4 -11.50 -9.37 17.55
CA ILE A 4 -11.78 -9.07 16.16
C ILE A 4 -11.07 -7.73 15.96
N LEU A 5 -9.97 -7.76 15.20
CA LEU A 5 -9.21 -6.57 14.88
C LEU A 5 -10.19 -5.47 14.47
N ASP A 6 -10.13 -4.33 15.16
CA ASP A 6 -10.90 -3.15 14.76
C ASP A 6 -10.41 -2.76 13.37
N VAL A 7 -11.21 -3.09 12.35
CA VAL A 7 -10.91 -2.83 10.93
C VAL A 7 -10.59 -1.36 10.71
N GLY A 8 -11.28 -0.45 11.41
CA GLY A 8 -11.00 0.99 11.34
C GLY A 8 -9.61 1.33 11.88
N ARG A 9 -9.16 0.62 12.92
CA ARG A 9 -7.81 0.77 13.46
C ARG A 9 -6.75 0.21 12.51
N VAL A 10 -7.00 -0.94 11.91
CA VAL A 10 -6.09 -1.55 10.91
C VAL A 10 -5.96 -0.66 9.69
N ALA A 11 -7.08 -0.19 9.14
CA ALA A 11 -7.12 0.78 8.04
C ALA A 11 -6.31 2.04 8.33
N ALA A 12 -6.47 2.61 9.53
CA ALA A 12 -5.70 3.79 9.93
C ALA A 12 -4.19 3.52 10.01
N LEU A 13 -3.78 2.34 10.49
CA LEU A 13 -2.35 1.97 10.54
C LEU A 13 -1.78 1.77 9.14
N ASN A 14 -2.52 1.11 8.25
CA ASN A 14 -2.11 0.90 6.86
C ASN A 14 -2.07 2.22 6.09
N ASP A 15 -2.99 3.15 6.35
CA ASP A 15 -2.97 4.50 5.77
C ASP A 15 -1.72 5.27 6.20
N ILE A 16 -1.38 5.22 7.49
CA ILE A 16 -0.16 5.86 8.02
C ILE A 16 1.06 5.27 7.32
N LEU A 17 1.17 3.94 7.27
CA LEU A 17 2.30 3.28 6.62
C LEU A 17 2.41 3.68 5.14
N ARG A 18 1.33 3.63 4.37
CA ARG A 18 1.41 3.90 2.94
C ARG A 18 1.66 5.38 2.61
N ARG A 19 1.12 6.30 3.41
CA ARG A 19 1.24 7.76 3.16
C ARG A 19 2.52 8.38 3.70
N SER A 20 3.05 7.83 4.79
CA SER A 20 4.17 8.43 5.53
C SER A 20 5.39 7.52 5.64
N LEU A 21 5.27 6.25 5.24
CA LEU A 21 6.30 5.21 5.38
C LEU A 21 6.75 5.03 6.85
N SER A 22 5.84 5.32 7.78
CA SER A 22 6.09 5.28 9.22
C SER A 22 5.12 4.34 9.93
N GLY A 23 5.43 3.96 11.17
CA GLY A 23 4.58 3.03 11.94
C GLY A 23 4.68 1.57 11.52
N GLY A 24 5.59 1.22 10.60
CA GLY A 24 5.85 -0.13 10.13
C GLY A 24 7.17 -0.24 9.36
N THR A 25 7.36 -1.35 8.66
CA THR A 25 8.55 -1.63 7.84
C THR A 25 8.17 -1.69 6.37
N LEU A 26 8.76 -0.81 5.56
CA LEU A 26 8.68 -0.89 4.11
C LEU A 26 9.71 -1.90 3.60
N VAL A 27 9.26 -2.89 2.82
CA VAL A 27 10.14 -3.84 2.15
C VAL A 27 9.84 -3.81 0.66
N LEU A 28 10.88 -3.68 -0.16
CA LEU A 28 10.77 -3.66 -1.62
C LEU A 28 11.32 -4.98 -2.17
N THR A 29 10.61 -5.57 -3.14
CA THR A 29 11.11 -6.76 -3.84
C THR A 29 12.30 -6.40 -4.73
N ALA A 30 13.15 -7.37 -5.02
CA ALA A 30 14.33 -7.15 -5.87
C ALA A 30 13.96 -6.58 -7.26
N GLY A 31 12.79 -6.93 -7.81
CA GLY A 31 12.28 -6.38 -9.06
C GLY A 31 12.01 -4.88 -8.98
N ILE A 32 11.36 -4.43 -7.90
CA ILE A 32 11.11 -2.99 -7.66
C ILE A 32 12.42 -2.24 -7.39
N VAL A 33 13.36 -2.87 -6.67
CA VAL A 33 14.70 -2.29 -6.44
C VAL A 33 15.45 -2.10 -7.76
N ALA A 34 15.36 -3.07 -8.69
CA ALA A 34 16.02 -3.02 -9.98
C ALA A 34 15.48 -1.92 -10.92
N LEU A 35 14.30 -1.37 -10.67
CA LEU A 35 13.74 -0.26 -11.46
C LEU A 35 14.49 1.07 -11.25
N GLY A 36 15.31 1.17 -10.21
CA GLY A 36 16.01 2.39 -9.85
C GLY A 36 15.20 3.33 -8.96
N ARG A 37 15.91 4.26 -8.30
CA ARG A 37 15.36 5.08 -7.21
C ARG A 37 14.25 6.03 -7.66
N GLU A 38 14.35 6.58 -8.85
CA GLU A 38 13.35 7.51 -9.39
C GLU A 38 11.99 6.81 -9.57
N ARG A 39 12.00 5.63 -10.19
CA ARG A 39 10.79 4.81 -10.35
C ARG A 39 10.22 4.31 -9.03
N GLN A 40 11.08 3.93 -8.09
CA GLN A 40 10.64 3.58 -6.74
C GLN A 40 9.90 4.75 -6.08
N GLN A 41 10.38 5.99 -6.22
CA GLN A 41 9.70 7.16 -5.69
C GLN A 41 8.33 7.37 -6.35
N VAL A 42 8.25 7.27 -7.68
CA VAL A 42 6.97 7.37 -8.40
C VAL A 42 5.97 6.32 -7.92
N ILE A 43 6.42 5.08 -7.71
CA ILE A 43 5.60 4.00 -7.17
C ILE A 43 5.11 4.35 -5.75
N LEU A 44 6.00 4.79 -4.87
CA LEU A 44 5.65 5.14 -3.49
C LEU A 44 4.67 6.33 -3.44
N ASP A 45 4.87 7.33 -4.29
CA ASP A 45 3.95 8.48 -4.39
C ASP A 45 2.57 8.04 -4.91
N ALA A 46 2.53 7.13 -5.89
CA ALA A 46 1.28 6.56 -6.39
C ALA A 46 0.55 5.74 -5.30
N ILE A 47 1.28 4.93 -4.53
CA ILE A 47 0.74 4.18 -3.38
C ILE A 47 0.22 5.13 -2.30
N ALA A 48 0.95 6.21 -1.99
CA ALA A 48 0.54 7.21 -1.00
C ALA A 48 -0.73 7.97 -1.43
N ALA A 49 -0.89 8.23 -2.73
CA ALA A 49 -2.05 8.90 -3.31
C ALA A 49 -3.24 7.95 -3.57
N PHE A 50 -3.05 6.63 -3.47
CA PHE A 50 -4.09 5.66 -3.74
C PHE A 50 -5.20 5.72 -2.67
N ASP A 51 -6.42 6.03 -3.11
CA ASP A 51 -7.61 6.10 -2.26
C ASP A 51 -8.79 5.26 -2.81
N ARG A 52 -8.57 4.54 -3.91
CA ARG A 52 -9.61 3.73 -4.58
C ARG A 52 -9.75 2.37 -3.89
N PHE A 53 -10.26 2.38 -2.66
CA PHE A 53 -10.65 1.19 -1.92
C PHE A 53 -12.13 0.90 -2.18
N GLU A 54 -12.38 -0.03 -3.08
CA GLU A 54 -13.70 -0.48 -3.50
C GLU A 54 -13.95 -1.91 -2.95
N PRO A 55 -15.20 -2.36 -2.80
CA PRO A 55 -15.48 -3.70 -2.28
C PRO A 55 -14.84 -4.85 -3.07
N ASP A 56 -14.44 -4.60 -4.32
CA ASP A 56 -13.77 -5.56 -5.19
C ASP A 56 -12.28 -5.75 -4.85
N ASN A 57 -11.61 -4.71 -4.34
CA ASN A 57 -10.18 -4.75 -4.02
C ASN A 57 -9.86 -4.65 -2.52
N ASP A 58 -10.84 -4.25 -1.69
CA ASP A 58 -10.74 -4.14 -0.24
C ASP A 58 -11.99 -4.71 0.44
N PRO A 59 -12.25 -6.04 0.32
CA PRO A 59 -13.47 -6.66 0.86
C PRO A 59 -13.56 -6.60 2.39
N TYR A 60 -12.42 -6.45 3.06
CA TYR A 60 -12.32 -6.39 4.52
C TYR A 60 -12.21 -4.95 5.05
N GLY A 61 -12.00 -3.95 4.19
CA GLY A 61 -11.90 -2.54 4.61
C GLY A 61 -10.58 -2.21 5.32
N GLU A 62 -9.60 -3.10 5.25
CA GLU A 62 -8.33 -3.00 5.97
C GLU A 62 -7.33 -2.11 5.23
N ARG A 63 -7.58 -1.84 3.95
CA ARG A 63 -6.73 -0.99 3.10
C ARG A 63 -5.27 -1.48 3.06
N ASP A 64 -5.06 -2.79 3.19
CA ASP A 64 -3.74 -3.42 3.24
C ASP A 64 -3.17 -3.73 1.84
N PHE A 65 -4.05 -3.96 0.87
CA PHE A 65 -3.70 -4.30 -0.51
C PHE A 65 -4.09 -3.22 -1.51
N GLY A 66 -3.33 -3.12 -2.61
CA GLY A 66 -3.79 -2.42 -3.80
C GLY A 66 -2.89 -2.60 -5.01
N ALA A 67 -3.32 -1.97 -6.11
CA ALA A 67 -2.62 -2.04 -7.40
C ALA A 67 -2.50 -0.64 -8.02
N VAL A 68 -1.28 -0.28 -8.42
CA VAL A 68 -0.97 0.97 -9.13
C VAL A 68 -0.21 0.66 -10.41
N GLU A 69 -0.44 1.49 -11.43
CA GLU A 69 0.34 1.45 -12.67
C GLU A 69 1.50 2.43 -12.58
N ALA A 70 2.73 1.93 -12.79
CA ALA A 70 3.94 2.74 -12.86
C ALA A 70 4.66 2.46 -14.19
N GLU A 71 4.62 3.44 -15.10
CA GLU A 71 5.24 3.36 -16.45
C GLU A 71 4.87 2.09 -17.25
N GLY A 72 3.61 1.63 -17.14
CA GLY A 72 3.13 0.44 -17.84
C GLY A 72 3.49 -0.88 -17.17
N VAL A 73 3.96 -0.82 -15.92
CA VAL A 73 4.12 -1.98 -15.04
C VAL A 73 3.09 -1.90 -13.91
N SER A 74 2.26 -2.93 -13.79
CA SER A 74 1.38 -3.10 -12.64
C SER A 74 2.20 -3.45 -11.40
N VAL A 75 2.09 -2.63 -10.36
CA VAL A 75 2.74 -2.84 -9.07
C VAL A 75 1.67 -3.07 -8.01
N PHE A 76 1.86 -4.13 -7.24
CA PHE A 76 1.01 -4.51 -6.11
C PHE A 76 1.77 -4.29 -4.81
N TRP A 77 1.06 -3.88 -3.76
CA TRP A 77 1.57 -3.83 -2.40
C TRP A 77 0.64 -4.61 -1.47
#